data_AF-A0A9E6PGL9-F1
#
_entry.id   AF-A0A9E6PGL9-F1
#
_cell.length_a   1.000
_cell.length_b   1.000
_cell.length_c   1.000
_cell.angle_alpha   90.00
_cell.angle_beta   90.00
_cell.angle_gamma   90.00
#
_symmetry.space_group_name_H-M   'P 1'
#
loop_
_entity.id
_entity.type
_entity.pdbx_description
1 polymer ?
#
loop_
_entity_poly.entity_id
_entity_poly.type
_entity_poly.pdbx_seq_one_letter_code
_entity_poly.pdbx_strand_id
1 'polypeptide(L)'
;MKMLDHCLDRQAIREEMRVQASGMGNIRQLYPNRARMIGHAHRQAVDYLNEGLRNLDRLFTGNRLDDKRRRYLESFLDIPQVTQNTVRKLKFRLGLMLGELLKPSLAPSNSSRYVVGTGRRPDHSNQAFTLQGRHDGNIYLTERFFEPHLDAYLPIRPRTFDAYGHHMATVLLHEISHITLDTLDFAYLNPSHPFIDLIDTSTLEGRRRHEVLDELQNHAFSTTTPANELFKLVDEYDYRWYDVEGDLKRRVLSLSGARDLDDARQIFLSAPDKRTDILLSNADSLSLLITHLGRPVEFQPFD
;
A
#
# COMPACT_ATOMS: atom_id res chain seq x y z
N MET A 1 13.76 12.76 27.47
CA MET A 1 13.45 12.04 26.22
C MET A 1 12.10 12.46 25.61
N LYS A 2 10.95 12.31 26.30
CA LYS A 2 9.61 12.69 25.78
C LYS A 2 9.45 14.11 25.18
N MET A 3 10.19 15.10 25.67
CA MET A 3 10.09 16.49 25.20
C MET A 3 10.90 16.76 23.92
N LEU A 4 12.03 16.03 23.73
CA LEU A 4 12.85 16.11 22.52
C LEU A 4 12.13 15.40 21.37
N ASP A 5 11.61 14.19 21.62
CA ASP A 5 10.86 13.41 20.63
C ASP A 5 9.62 14.17 20.14
N HIS A 6 8.87 14.80 21.06
CA HIS A 6 7.72 15.63 20.69
C HIS A 6 8.08 16.86 19.84
N CYS A 7 9.29 17.41 20.02
CA CYS A 7 9.77 18.55 19.25
C CYS A 7 10.20 18.12 17.84
N LEU A 8 10.94 17.01 17.74
CA LEU A 8 11.36 16.39 16.47
C LEU A 8 10.15 15.96 15.64
N ASP A 9 9.12 15.40 16.27
CA ASP A 9 7.89 15.01 15.58
C ASP A 9 7.10 16.23 15.07
N ARG A 10 6.99 17.28 15.87
CA ARG A 10 6.35 18.53 15.42
C ARG A 10 7.12 19.17 14.28
N GLN A 11 8.44 19.04 14.30
CA GLN A 11 9.29 19.52 13.22
C GLN A 11 9.08 18.69 11.95
N ALA A 12 9.10 17.35 12.03
CA ALA A 12 8.83 16.47 10.91
C ALA A 12 7.45 16.74 10.27
N ILE A 13 6.38 16.84 11.08
CA ILE A 13 5.05 17.20 10.59
C ILE A 13 5.08 18.56 9.89
N ARG A 14 5.76 19.54 10.50
CA ARG A 14 5.87 20.89 9.92
C ARG A 14 6.71 20.89 8.66
N GLU A 15 7.66 20.00 8.50
CA GLU A 15 8.48 19.90 7.28
C GLU A 15 7.67 19.30 6.14
N GLU A 16 6.83 18.30 6.43
CA GLU A 16 6.01 17.60 5.43
C GLU A 16 4.71 18.33 5.07
N MET A 17 3.97 18.84 6.07
CA MET A 17 2.58 19.26 5.88
C MET A 17 2.20 20.52 6.68
N ARG A 18 1.37 21.37 6.06
CA ARG A 18 0.62 22.42 6.76
C ARG A 18 -0.72 21.83 7.21
N VAL A 19 -0.82 21.49 8.49
CA VAL A 19 -2.06 20.97 9.10
C VAL A 19 -3.18 22.01 9.00
N GLN A 20 -4.33 21.58 8.49
CA GLN A 20 -5.53 22.40 8.32
C GLN A 20 -6.65 22.02 9.29
N ALA A 21 -6.86 20.72 9.52
CA ALA A 21 -7.80 20.24 10.53
C ALA A 21 -7.32 18.90 11.12
N SER A 22 -7.62 18.67 12.39
CA SER A 22 -7.29 17.44 13.12
C SER A 22 -8.55 16.88 13.79
N GLY A 23 -8.77 15.58 13.63
CA GLY A 23 -9.94 14.85 14.08
C GLY A 23 -11.16 15.02 13.16
N MET A 24 -11.94 13.95 13.02
CA MET A 24 -13.10 13.91 12.13
C MET A 24 -14.18 14.95 12.45
N GLY A 25 -14.27 15.40 13.71
CA GLY A 25 -15.16 16.51 14.10
C GLY A 25 -14.81 17.82 13.38
N ASN A 26 -13.55 18.27 13.50
CA ASN A 26 -13.08 19.49 12.85
C ASN A 26 -13.04 19.33 11.32
N ILE A 27 -12.59 18.17 10.83
CA ILE A 27 -12.57 17.89 9.38
C ILE A 27 -13.98 17.98 8.81
N ARG A 28 -15.00 17.45 9.48
CA ARG A 28 -16.38 17.54 9.01
C ARG A 28 -16.92 18.97 9.01
N GLN A 29 -16.54 19.78 9.99
CA GLN A 29 -16.97 21.18 10.09
C GLN A 29 -16.31 22.05 9.00
N LEU A 30 -15.01 21.88 8.78
CA LEU A 30 -14.22 22.74 7.88
C LEU A 30 -14.16 22.21 6.44
N TYR A 31 -14.13 20.89 6.27
CA TYR A 31 -13.97 20.18 5.00
C TYR A 31 -14.96 19.01 4.86
N PRO A 32 -16.28 19.28 4.83
CA PRO A 32 -17.31 18.23 4.85
C PRO A 32 -17.18 17.21 3.71
N ASN A 33 -16.70 17.62 2.54
CA ASN A 33 -16.45 16.71 1.41
C ASN A 33 -15.30 15.74 1.72
N ARG A 34 -14.17 16.24 2.24
CA ARG A 34 -13.03 15.40 2.67
C ARG A 34 -13.43 14.42 3.77
N ALA A 35 -14.29 14.85 4.71
CA ALA A 35 -14.83 13.95 5.73
C ALA A 35 -15.65 12.78 5.13
N ARG A 36 -16.46 13.04 4.09
CA ARG A 36 -17.20 11.98 3.38
C ARG A 36 -16.26 11.05 2.61
N MET A 37 -15.23 11.61 1.97
CA MET A 37 -14.21 10.85 1.24
C MET A 37 -13.42 9.91 2.17
N ILE A 38 -13.01 10.38 3.36
CA ILE A 38 -12.40 9.52 4.39
C ILE A 38 -13.34 8.38 4.78
N GLY A 39 -14.63 8.68 4.99
CA GLY A 39 -15.63 7.65 5.31
C GLY A 39 -15.82 6.61 4.20
N HIS A 40 -15.78 7.05 2.93
CA HIS A 40 -15.85 6.18 1.76
C HIS A 40 -14.60 5.28 1.65
N ALA A 41 -13.41 5.88 1.74
CA ALA A 41 -12.13 5.18 1.71
C ALA A 41 -12.03 4.10 2.79
N HIS A 42 -12.42 4.45 4.02
CA HIS A 42 -12.43 3.52 5.14
C HIS A 42 -13.37 2.34 4.88
N ARG A 43 -14.59 2.59 4.39
CA ARG A 43 -15.54 1.52 4.07
C ARG A 43 -14.98 0.59 2.99
N GLN A 44 -14.46 1.16 1.90
CA GLN A 44 -13.90 0.38 0.81
C GLN A 44 -12.64 -0.42 1.23
N ALA A 45 -11.79 0.12 2.11
CA ALA A 45 -10.66 -0.62 2.70
C ALA A 45 -11.14 -1.80 3.56
N VAL A 46 -12.19 -1.61 4.38
CA VAL A 46 -12.84 -2.67 5.15
C VAL A 46 -13.44 -3.73 4.23
N ASP A 47 -14.06 -3.33 3.12
CA ASP A 47 -14.62 -4.25 2.13
C ASP A 47 -13.53 -5.10 1.47
N TYR A 48 -12.41 -4.48 1.04
CA TYR A 48 -11.26 -5.21 0.49
C TYR A 48 -10.71 -6.26 1.47
N LEU A 49 -10.53 -5.90 2.74
CA LEU A 49 -10.03 -6.85 3.75
C LEU A 49 -11.01 -7.99 4.01
N ASN A 50 -12.30 -7.67 4.15
CA ASN A 50 -13.35 -8.67 4.38
C ASN A 50 -13.46 -9.66 3.21
N GLU A 51 -13.52 -9.15 1.97
CA GLU A 51 -13.56 -9.99 0.78
C GLU A 51 -12.24 -10.76 0.59
N GLY A 52 -11.09 -10.13 0.86
CA GLY A 52 -9.80 -10.80 0.82
C GLY A 52 -9.73 -12.00 1.76
N LEU A 53 -10.21 -11.85 3.00
CA LEU A 53 -10.31 -12.95 3.97
C LEU A 53 -11.25 -14.06 3.49
N ARG A 54 -12.45 -13.70 2.99
CA ARG A 54 -13.40 -14.68 2.42
C ARG A 54 -12.82 -15.44 1.24
N ASN A 55 -12.12 -14.74 0.35
CA ASN A 55 -11.51 -15.33 -0.84
C ASN A 55 -10.32 -16.23 -0.48
N LEU A 56 -9.55 -15.90 0.56
CA LEU A 56 -8.50 -16.77 1.10
C LEU A 56 -9.07 -18.07 1.68
N ASP A 57 -10.24 -18.04 2.34
CA ASP A 57 -10.91 -19.24 2.85
C ASP A 57 -11.40 -20.18 1.75
N ARG A 58 -11.69 -19.63 0.56
CA ARG A 58 -12.20 -20.38 -0.58
C ARG A 58 -11.11 -20.77 -1.58
N LEU A 59 -9.88 -20.33 -1.39
CA LEU A 59 -8.79 -20.40 -2.38
C LEU A 59 -8.55 -21.80 -2.98
N PHE A 60 -8.89 -22.87 -2.26
CA PHE A 60 -8.72 -24.26 -2.68
C PHE A 60 -10.03 -25.00 -3.01
N THR A 61 -11.14 -24.28 -3.20
CA THR A 61 -12.44 -24.90 -3.50
C THR A 61 -12.59 -25.36 -4.96
N GLY A 62 -11.65 -24.98 -5.84
CA GLY A 62 -11.59 -25.45 -7.24
C GLY A 62 -12.52 -24.73 -8.21
N ASN A 63 -13.03 -23.54 -7.85
CA ASN A 63 -13.74 -22.70 -8.82
C ASN A 63 -12.76 -21.85 -9.65
N ARG A 64 -13.17 -21.44 -10.85
CA ARG A 64 -12.32 -20.71 -11.81
C ARG A 64 -11.72 -19.41 -11.22
N LEU A 65 -12.47 -18.68 -10.41
CA LEU A 65 -12.00 -17.42 -9.82
C LEU A 65 -10.96 -17.67 -8.72
N ASP A 66 -11.11 -18.73 -7.94
CA ASP A 66 -10.18 -19.11 -6.89
C ASP A 66 -8.87 -19.61 -7.47
N ASP A 67 -8.90 -20.33 -8.59
CA ASP A 67 -7.69 -20.71 -9.32
C ASP A 67 -6.98 -19.50 -9.95
N LYS A 68 -7.72 -18.46 -10.38
CA LYS A 68 -7.11 -17.20 -10.82
C LYS A 68 -6.46 -16.46 -9.67
N ARG A 69 -7.11 -16.37 -8.50
CA ARG A 69 -6.53 -15.76 -7.30
C ARG A 69 -5.31 -16.51 -6.81
N ARG A 70 -5.32 -17.84 -6.88
CA ARG A 70 -4.17 -18.68 -6.51
C ARG A 70 -2.99 -18.41 -7.43
N ARG A 71 -3.21 -18.38 -8.75
CA ARG A 71 -2.19 -18.03 -9.74
C ARG A 71 -1.65 -16.61 -9.56
N TYR A 72 -2.52 -15.65 -9.24
CA TYR A 72 -2.09 -14.30 -8.89
C TYR A 72 -1.16 -14.31 -7.68
N LEU A 73 -1.51 -15.03 -6.60
CA LEU A 73 -0.66 -15.13 -5.41
C LEU A 73 0.68 -15.83 -5.68
N GLU A 74 0.66 -16.90 -6.49
CA GLU A 74 1.87 -17.60 -6.96
C GLU A 74 2.79 -16.65 -7.74
N SER A 75 2.23 -15.90 -8.70
CA SER A 75 2.97 -14.94 -9.50
C SER A 75 3.49 -13.77 -8.66
N PHE A 76 2.64 -13.19 -7.81
CA PHE A 76 2.96 -11.98 -7.04
C PHE A 76 4.03 -12.24 -5.97
N LEU A 77 3.95 -13.38 -5.28
CA LEU A 77 4.95 -13.78 -4.28
C LEU A 77 6.17 -14.47 -4.91
N ASP A 78 6.09 -14.73 -6.22
CA ASP A 78 6.98 -15.59 -6.98
C ASP A 78 7.25 -16.92 -6.27
N ILE A 79 6.19 -17.63 -5.92
CA ILE A 79 6.25 -18.95 -5.28
C ILE A 79 5.70 -20.01 -6.22
N PRO A 80 6.27 -21.23 -6.23
CA PRO A 80 5.82 -22.28 -7.15
C PRO A 80 4.39 -22.76 -6.85
N GLN A 81 3.95 -22.66 -5.59
CA GLN A 81 2.62 -23.06 -5.17
C GLN A 81 2.20 -22.31 -3.91
N VAL A 82 0.95 -21.81 -3.87
CA VAL A 82 0.37 -21.32 -2.61
C VAL A 82 0.15 -22.49 -1.65
N THR A 83 0.71 -22.38 -0.44
CA THR A 83 0.55 -23.38 0.62
C THR A 83 -0.46 -22.92 1.67
N GLN A 84 -0.90 -23.85 2.53
CA GLN A 84 -1.68 -23.51 3.72
C GLN A 84 -0.94 -22.56 4.69
N ASN A 85 0.40 -22.58 4.68
CA ASN A 85 1.20 -21.64 5.46
C ASN A 85 1.12 -20.23 4.86
N THR A 86 1.21 -20.11 3.53
CA THR A 86 1.01 -18.85 2.81
C THR A 86 -0.35 -18.24 3.14
N VAL A 87 -1.43 -19.04 3.06
CA VAL A 87 -2.78 -18.57 3.40
C VAL A 87 -2.87 -18.12 4.87
N ARG A 88 -2.31 -18.89 5.81
CA ARG A 88 -2.27 -18.50 7.23
C ARG A 88 -1.53 -17.18 7.45
N LYS A 89 -0.36 -16.99 6.83
CA LYS A 89 0.42 -15.74 6.89
C LYS A 89 -0.36 -14.53 6.40
N LEU A 90 -1.10 -14.69 5.29
CA LEU A 90 -1.94 -13.63 4.72
C LEU A 90 -3.14 -13.34 5.60
N LYS A 91 -3.91 -14.36 5.98
CA LYS A 91 -5.08 -14.20 6.86
C LYS A 91 -4.75 -13.51 8.18
N PHE A 92 -3.60 -13.85 8.77
CA PHE A 92 -3.14 -13.20 9.99
C PHE A 92 -2.95 -11.68 9.80
N ARG A 93 -2.25 -11.26 8.74
CA ARG A 93 -2.01 -9.84 8.43
C ARG A 93 -3.30 -9.09 8.09
N LEU A 94 -4.12 -9.64 7.19
CA LEU A 94 -5.41 -9.05 6.83
C LEU A 94 -6.34 -8.93 8.04
N GLY A 95 -6.34 -9.94 8.92
CA GLY A 95 -7.11 -9.93 10.15
C GLY A 95 -6.67 -8.84 11.14
N LEU A 96 -5.35 -8.63 11.30
CA LEU A 96 -4.82 -7.54 12.14
C LEU A 96 -5.19 -6.16 11.58
N MET A 97 -5.02 -5.94 10.28
CA MET A 97 -5.39 -4.68 9.63
C MET A 97 -6.90 -4.41 9.72
N LEU A 98 -7.73 -5.43 9.49
CA LEU A 98 -9.18 -5.33 9.64
C LEU A 98 -9.56 -5.01 11.09
N GLY A 99 -8.94 -5.71 12.04
CA GLY A 99 -9.15 -5.47 13.46
C GLY A 99 -8.82 -4.03 13.85
N GLU A 100 -7.76 -3.45 13.31
CA GLU A 100 -7.39 -2.05 13.54
C GLU A 100 -8.41 -1.08 12.95
N LEU A 101 -8.81 -1.25 11.69
CA LEU A 101 -9.79 -0.37 11.03
C LEU A 101 -11.15 -0.39 11.76
N LEU A 102 -11.55 -1.54 12.30
CA LEU A 102 -12.80 -1.67 13.05
C LEU A 102 -12.73 -1.08 14.48
N LYS A 103 -11.56 -0.66 14.97
CA LYS A 103 -11.47 -0.02 16.30
C LYS A 103 -12.23 1.30 16.31
N PRO A 104 -12.98 1.62 17.40
CA PRO A 104 -13.63 2.92 17.55
C PRO A 104 -12.67 4.11 17.40
N SER A 105 -11.39 3.94 17.75
CA SER A 105 -10.35 4.96 17.59
C SER A 105 -10.10 5.38 16.14
N LEU A 106 -10.46 4.55 15.15
CA LEU A 106 -10.35 4.82 13.71
C LEU A 106 -11.70 4.99 13.01
N ALA A 107 -12.80 5.01 13.75
CA ALA A 107 -14.12 5.20 13.17
C ALA A 107 -14.23 6.56 12.44
N PRO A 108 -14.58 6.60 11.14
CA PRO A 108 -14.69 7.85 10.39
C PRO A 108 -15.77 8.82 10.92
N SER A 109 -16.66 8.35 11.79
CA SER A 109 -17.68 9.19 12.41
C SER A 109 -17.09 10.17 13.42
N ASN A 110 -16.06 9.80 14.18
CA ASN A 110 -15.60 10.58 15.33
C ASN A 110 -14.10 10.44 15.66
N SER A 111 -13.32 9.66 14.91
CA SER A 111 -11.91 9.43 15.18
C SER A 111 -11.11 10.74 15.27
N SER A 112 -10.27 10.84 16.30
CA SER A 112 -9.29 11.92 16.45
C SER A 112 -8.01 11.72 15.63
N ARG A 113 -7.83 10.54 15.01
CA ARG A 113 -6.57 10.12 14.39
C ARG A 113 -6.36 10.67 12.98
N TYR A 114 -7.43 11.06 12.30
CA TYR A 114 -7.32 11.66 10.97
C TYR A 114 -6.89 13.12 11.08
N VAL A 115 -5.84 13.49 10.34
CA VAL A 115 -5.35 14.85 10.22
C VAL A 115 -5.30 15.19 8.74
N VAL A 116 -5.86 16.33 8.34
CA VAL A 116 -5.81 16.78 6.94
C VAL A 116 -5.00 18.06 6.83
N GLY A 117 -4.27 18.19 5.73
CA GLY A 117 -3.49 19.38 5.45
C GLY A 117 -3.10 19.47 3.98
N THR A 118 -2.19 20.41 3.70
CA THR A 118 -1.54 20.53 2.40
C THR A 118 -0.07 20.22 2.54
N GLY A 119 0.49 19.44 1.61
CA GLY A 119 1.92 19.20 1.52
C GLY A 119 2.69 20.52 1.44
N ARG A 120 3.87 20.58 2.06
CA ARG A 120 4.74 21.76 1.96
C ARG A 120 5.52 21.81 0.66
N ARG A 121 5.67 20.68 -0.01
CA ARG A 121 6.25 20.53 -1.33
C ARG A 121 5.16 19.97 -2.26
N PRO A 122 4.37 20.84 -2.91
CA PRO A 122 3.18 20.41 -3.70
C PRO A 122 3.51 19.58 -4.94
N ASP A 123 4.78 19.64 -5.36
CA ASP A 123 5.41 18.82 -6.39
C ASP A 123 5.71 17.39 -5.92
N HIS A 124 5.82 17.16 -4.61
CA HIS A 124 5.91 15.81 -4.07
C HIS A 124 4.55 15.11 -4.15
N SER A 125 4.56 13.87 -4.62
CA SER A 125 3.37 13.03 -4.82
C SER A 125 2.87 12.36 -3.53
N ASN A 126 3.31 12.83 -2.36
CA ASN A 126 3.01 12.22 -1.08
C ASN A 126 1.50 12.32 -0.78
N GLN A 127 0.83 11.18 -0.66
CA GLN A 127 -0.63 11.08 -0.48
C GLN A 127 -1.01 11.12 0.99
N ALA A 128 -0.28 10.40 1.82
CA ALA A 128 -0.49 10.33 3.24
C ALA A 128 0.82 9.92 3.90
N PHE A 129 0.88 10.08 5.22
CA PHE A 129 1.95 9.50 6.01
C PHE A 129 1.48 9.24 7.43
N THR A 130 2.21 8.36 8.09
CA THR A 130 2.15 8.12 9.53
C THR A 130 3.53 8.38 10.13
N LEU A 131 3.57 8.62 11.43
CA LEU A 131 4.82 8.81 12.14
C LEU A 131 5.06 7.58 13.01
N GLN A 132 6.06 6.80 12.63
CA GLN A 132 6.44 5.59 13.36
C GLN A 132 6.86 5.93 14.80
N GLY A 133 6.51 5.05 15.75
CA GLY A 133 6.83 5.23 17.17
C GLY A 133 5.89 6.18 17.94
N ARG A 134 4.93 6.84 17.29
CA ARG A 134 3.91 7.63 18.01
C ARG A 134 2.77 6.77 18.53
N HIS A 135 2.45 6.94 19.80
CA HIS A 135 1.31 6.28 20.44
C HIS A 135 -0.06 6.80 19.98
N ASP A 136 -0.12 7.95 19.29
CA ASP A 136 -1.40 8.50 18.83
C ASP A 136 -1.90 7.86 17.53
N GLY A 137 -1.01 7.25 16.75
CA GLY A 137 -1.34 6.55 15.51
C GLY A 137 -2.04 7.45 14.49
N ASN A 138 -1.72 8.74 14.48
CA ASN A 138 -2.38 9.67 13.56
C ASN A 138 -2.06 9.33 12.10
N ILE A 139 -3.04 9.55 11.24
CA ILE A 139 -2.95 9.39 9.79
C ILE A 139 -3.05 10.79 9.18
N TYR A 140 -1.95 11.25 8.60
CA TYR A 140 -1.85 12.58 8.00
C TYR A 140 -2.16 12.47 6.51
N LEU A 141 -3.22 13.12 6.07
CA LEU A 141 -3.73 13.07 4.70
C LEU A 141 -3.46 14.41 4.01
N THR A 142 -2.72 14.37 2.91
CA THR A 142 -2.44 15.56 2.09
C THR A 142 -3.58 15.80 1.10
N GLU A 143 -3.47 16.85 0.30
CA GLU A 143 -4.35 17.08 -0.84
C GLU A 143 -4.33 15.92 -1.85
N ARG A 144 -3.20 15.22 -2.02
CA ARG A 144 -3.04 14.11 -2.99
C ARG A 144 -3.81 12.85 -2.59
N PHE A 145 -4.14 12.69 -1.31
CA PHE A 145 -5.11 11.67 -0.89
C PHE A 145 -6.48 11.91 -1.54
N PHE A 146 -6.94 13.16 -1.56
CA PHE A 146 -8.27 13.53 -2.05
C PHE A 146 -8.28 13.78 -3.56
N GLU A 147 -7.19 14.32 -4.10
CA GLU A 147 -7.06 14.77 -5.49
C GLU A 147 -5.80 14.15 -6.13
N PRO A 148 -5.83 12.85 -6.45
CA PRO A 148 -4.66 12.10 -6.94
C PRO A 148 -4.28 12.34 -8.40
N HIS A 149 -5.01 13.20 -9.11
CA HIS A 149 -4.79 13.48 -10.54
C HIS A 149 -4.85 12.22 -11.43
N LEU A 150 -5.80 11.34 -11.16
CA LEU A 150 -6.03 10.12 -11.96
C LEU A 150 -6.72 10.39 -13.32
N ASP A 151 -6.79 11.65 -13.75
CA ASP A 151 -7.51 12.09 -14.96
C ASP A 151 -7.10 11.30 -16.20
N ALA A 152 -5.81 10.98 -16.32
CA ALA A 152 -5.29 10.24 -17.46
C ALA A 152 -5.70 8.76 -17.49
N TYR A 153 -6.15 8.21 -16.35
CA TYR A 153 -6.70 6.85 -16.28
C TYR A 153 -8.20 6.82 -16.56
N LEU A 154 -8.94 7.89 -16.24
CA LEU A 154 -10.40 7.94 -16.40
C LEU A 154 -10.92 7.51 -17.79
N PRO A 155 -10.30 7.87 -18.93
CA PRO A 155 -10.79 7.47 -20.25
C PRO A 155 -10.40 6.02 -20.65
N ILE A 156 -9.43 5.40 -19.98
CA ILE A 156 -8.84 4.10 -20.34
C ILE A 156 -9.17 3.01 -19.30
N ARG A 157 -10.33 3.11 -18.65
CA ARG A 157 -10.79 2.16 -17.63
C ARG A 157 -12.32 2.06 -17.63
N PRO A 158 -12.92 0.99 -17.09
CA PRO A 158 -14.36 0.89 -16.98
C PRO A 158 -14.98 2.06 -16.22
N ARG A 159 -16.02 2.69 -16.78
CA ARG A 159 -16.70 3.83 -16.13
C ARG A 159 -17.34 3.47 -14.79
N THR A 160 -17.63 2.20 -14.58
CA THR A 160 -18.22 1.64 -13.34
C THR A 160 -17.20 1.41 -12.23
N PHE A 161 -15.91 1.32 -12.56
CA PHE A 161 -14.87 1.26 -11.53
C PHE A 161 -14.89 2.58 -10.74
N ASP A 162 -14.55 2.57 -9.47
CA ASP A 162 -14.36 3.79 -8.67
C ASP A 162 -12.87 3.99 -8.41
N ALA A 163 -12.18 4.70 -9.31
CA ALA A 163 -10.73 4.88 -9.25
C ALA A 163 -10.31 5.77 -8.06
N TYR A 164 -11.11 6.79 -7.72
CA TYR A 164 -10.81 7.66 -6.59
C TYR A 164 -11.06 6.94 -5.26
N GLY A 165 -12.15 6.18 -5.16
CA GLY A 165 -12.41 5.32 -3.99
C GLY A 165 -11.33 4.27 -3.81
N HIS A 166 -10.94 3.59 -4.89
CA HIS A 166 -9.83 2.64 -4.89
C HIS A 166 -8.54 3.28 -4.41
N HIS A 167 -8.14 4.41 -5.00
CA HIS A 167 -6.95 5.17 -4.59
C HIS A 167 -6.93 5.45 -3.09
N MET A 168 -8.00 6.09 -2.58
CA MET A 168 -8.05 6.48 -1.17
C MET A 168 -8.08 5.28 -0.23
N ALA A 169 -8.79 4.20 -0.60
CA ALA A 169 -8.82 2.98 0.20
C ALA A 169 -7.44 2.31 0.23
N THR A 170 -6.74 2.25 -0.89
CA THR A 170 -5.41 1.66 -0.97
C THR A 170 -4.37 2.47 -0.19
N VAL A 171 -4.39 3.81 -0.29
CA VAL A 171 -3.52 4.67 0.53
C VAL A 171 -3.82 4.47 2.02
N LEU A 172 -5.09 4.34 2.40
CA LEU A 172 -5.43 4.07 3.79
C LEU A 172 -4.92 2.69 4.25
N LEU A 173 -5.00 1.66 3.41
CA LEU A 173 -4.43 0.34 3.72
C LEU A 173 -2.91 0.40 3.89
N HIS A 174 -2.22 1.17 3.06
CA HIS A 174 -0.79 1.43 3.15
C HIS A 174 -0.44 2.03 4.52
N GLU A 175 -1.07 3.15 4.90
CA GLU A 175 -0.79 3.80 6.19
C GLU A 175 -1.15 2.94 7.40
N ILE A 176 -2.27 2.20 7.32
CA ILE A 176 -2.67 1.28 8.39
C ILE A 176 -1.68 0.13 8.51
N SER A 177 -1.04 -0.31 7.43
CA SER A 177 -0.03 -1.35 7.49
C SER A 177 1.20 -0.92 8.29
N HIS A 178 1.64 0.34 8.19
CA HIS A 178 2.72 0.87 9.02
C HIS A 178 2.35 0.82 10.50
N ILE A 179 1.13 1.25 10.85
CA ILE A 179 0.66 1.30 12.23
C ILE A 179 0.51 -0.09 12.85
N THR A 180 0.05 -1.07 12.07
CA THR A 180 -0.42 -2.36 12.61
C THR A 180 0.59 -3.48 12.51
N LEU A 181 1.45 -3.42 11.49
CA LEU A 181 2.34 -4.51 11.11
C LEU A 181 3.81 -4.06 11.03
N ASP A 182 4.08 -2.79 11.33
CA ASP A 182 5.39 -2.16 11.17
C ASP A 182 5.97 -2.46 9.78
N THR A 183 5.13 -2.36 8.73
CA THR A 183 5.60 -2.40 7.34
C THR A 183 6.47 -1.19 7.08
N LEU A 184 7.31 -1.29 6.06
CA LEU A 184 8.18 -0.21 5.60
C LEU A 184 8.01 0.00 4.09
N ASP A 185 8.55 1.10 3.58
CA ASP A 185 8.53 1.43 2.15
C ASP A 185 9.83 0.98 1.50
N PHE A 186 9.91 -0.31 1.17
CA PHE A 186 11.07 -0.87 0.47
C PHE A 186 11.06 -0.55 -1.02
N ALA A 187 9.88 -0.56 -1.61
CA ALA A 187 9.69 -0.35 -3.04
C ALA A 187 8.30 0.23 -3.30
N TYR A 188 8.24 1.21 -4.21
CA TYR A 188 7.00 1.83 -4.65
C TYR A 188 6.43 1.06 -5.84
N LEU A 189 5.21 0.52 -5.67
CA LEU A 189 4.51 -0.29 -6.67
C LEU A 189 3.26 0.41 -7.21
N ASN A 190 2.96 1.62 -6.74
CA ASN A 190 1.80 2.41 -7.15
C ASN A 190 0.46 1.66 -7.00
N PRO A 191 0.19 1.03 -5.83
CA PRO A 191 -0.97 0.15 -5.66
C PRO A 191 -2.31 0.90 -5.69
N SER A 192 -2.29 2.23 -5.54
CA SER A 192 -3.47 3.11 -5.54
C SER A 192 -3.96 3.48 -6.95
N HIS A 193 -3.21 3.12 -7.99
CA HIS A 193 -3.64 3.23 -9.39
C HIS A 193 -4.68 2.16 -9.74
N PRO A 194 -5.49 2.35 -10.80
CA PRO A 194 -6.44 1.33 -11.23
C PRO A 194 -5.76 -0.03 -11.43
N PHE A 195 -6.50 -1.11 -11.14
CA PHE A 195 -6.04 -2.47 -11.42
C PHE A 195 -5.53 -2.56 -12.86
N ILE A 196 -4.31 -3.05 -13.01
CA ILE A 196 -3.58 -3.02 -14.29
C ILE A 196 -4.37 -3.69 -15.42
N ASP A 197 -5.09 -4.77 -15.11
CA ASP A 197 -5.92 -5.54 -16.02
C ASP A 197 -7.24 -4.85 -16.41
N LEU A 198 -7.58 -3.72 -15.78
CA LEU A 198 -8.71 -2.87 -16.19
C LEU A 198 -8.30 -1.76 -17.16
N ILE A 199 -7.02 -1.64 -17.48
CA ILE A 199 -6.54 -0.59 -18.38
C ILE A 199 -6.85 -0.98 -19.84
N ASP A 200 -7.53 -0.09 -20.55
CA ASP A 200 -7.85 -0.26 -21.97
C ASP A 200 -6.59 -0.08 -22.83
N THR A 201 -5.95 -1.20 -23.18
CA THR A 201 -4.75 -1.27 -24.02
C THR A 201 -5.03 -1.15 -25.52
N SER A 202 -6.28 -0.90 -25.94
CA SER A 202 -6.59 -0.63 -27.36
C SER A 202 -6.00 0.72 -27.82
N THR A 203 -5.86 1.68 -26.89
CA THR A 203 -5.28 2.99 -27.15
C THR A 203 -3.76 3.02 -26.90
N LEU A 204 -3.03 3.93 -27.57
CA LEU A 204 -1.59 4.12 -27.32
C LEU A 204 -1.31 4.55 -25.88
N GLU A 205 -2.15 5.44 -25.34
CA GLU A 205 -2.00 5.95 -23.99
C GLU A 205 -2.25 4.87 -22.93
N GLY A 206 -3.26 4.01 -23.17
CA GLY A 206 -3.55 2.87 -22.33
C GLY A 206 -2.41 1.85 -22.31
N ARG A 207 -1.81 1.52 -23.47
CA ARG A 207 -0.63 0.64 -23.52
C ARG A 207 0.54 1.19 -22.71
N ARG A 208 0.88 2.47 -22.88
CA ARG A 208 1.98 3.09 -22.13
C ARG A 208 1.76 3.04 -20.62
N ARG A 209 0.54 3.27 -20.14
CA ARG A 209 0.23 3.24 -18.71
C ARG A 209 0.21 1.83 -18.15
N HIS A 210 -0.32 0.89 -18.94
CA HIS A 210 -0.23 -0.52 -18.60
C HIS A 210 1.25 -0.93 -18.48
N GLU A 211 2.10 -0.64 -19.45
CA GLU A 211 3.54 -0.97 -19.42
C GLU A 211 4.25 -0.38 -18.18
N VAL A 212 4.00 0.90 -17.84
CA VAL A 212 4.58 1.52 -16.64
C VAL A 212 4.11 0.83 -15.36
N LEU A 213 2.82 0.53 -15.24
CA LEU A 213 2.30 -0.15 -14.06
C LEU A 213 2.73 -1.62 -14.00
N ASP A 214 2.92 -2.28 -15.14
CA ASP A 214 3.42 -3.66 -15.23
C ASP A 214 4.84 -3.73 -14.68
N GLU A 215 5.70 -2.81 -15.14
CA GLU A 215 7.08 -2.69 -14.65
C GLU A 215 7.11 -2.46 -13.14
N LEU A 216 6.28 -1.55 -12.62
CA LEU A 216 6.23 -1.28 -11.19
C LEU A 216 5.66 -2.46 -10.38
N GLN A 217 4.53 -3.02 -10.78
CA GLN A 217 3.81 -3.99 -9.96
C GLN A 217 4.36 -5.42 -10.06
N ASN A 218 4.94 -5.78 -11.20
CA ASN A 218 5.43 -7.13 -11.46
C ASN A 218 6.97 -7.24 -11.49
N HIS A 219 7.69 -6.13 -11.73
CA HIS A 219 9.14 -6.18 -11.98
C HIS A 219 9.99 -5.32 -11.03
N ALA A 220 9.45 -4.31 -10.35
CA ALA A 220 10.25 -3.44 -9.48
C ALA A 220 10.61 -4.05 -8.11
N PHE A 221 9.87 -5.06 -7.65
CA PHE A 221 10.18 -5.75 -6.40
C PHE A 221 9.82 -7.24 -6.46
N SER A 222 10.49 -7.97 -7.33
CA SER A 222 10.28 -9.40 -7.61
C SER A 222 11.60 -10.09 -7.99
N THR A 223 11.56 -11.35 -8.39
CA THR A 223 12.77 -12.06 -8.83
C THR A 223 13.27 -11.64 -10.21
N THR A 224 12.47 -10.89 -10.97
CA THR A 224 12.93 -10.28 -12.22
C THR A 224 13.64 -8.95 -11.99
N THR A 225 13.55 -8.37 -10.80
CA THR A 225 14.30 -7.14 -10.45
C THR A 225 15.80 -7.43 -10.47
N PRO A 226 16.61 -6.64 -11.20
CA PRO A 226 18.06 -6.77 -11.14
C PRO A 226 18.58 -6.72 -9.71
N ALA A 227 19.47 -7.63 -9.34
CA ALA A 227 19.96 -7.75 -7.96
C ALA A 227 20.54 -6.43 -7.43
N ASN A 228 21.23 -5.67 -8.29
CA ASN A 228 21.85 -4.38 -7.99
C ASN A 228 20.85 -3.21 -7.85
N GLU A 229 19.55 -3.44 -8.08
CA GLU A 229 18.46 -2.47 -7.90
C GLU A 229 17.61 -2.77 -6.66
N LEU A 230 17.63 -4.02 -6.19
CA LEU A 230 16.97 -4.41 -4.95
C LEU A 230 17.58 -3.71 -3.73
N PHE A 231 16.69 -3.30 -2.81
CA PHE A 231 17.00 -2.63 -1.54
C PHE A 231 17.78 -1.34 -1.75
N LYS A 232 17.33 -0.53 -2.71
CA LYS A 232 17.84 0.81 -2.97
C LYS A 232 16.73 1.85 -2.99
N LEU A 233 17.09 3.09 -2.66
CA LEU A 233 16.26 4.27 -2.81
C LEU A 233 16.92 5.24 -3.78
N VAL A 234 16.10 5.97 -4.53
CA VAL A 234 16.57 7.12 -5.31
C VAL A 234 16.75 8.30 -4.37
N ASP A 235 17.93 8.90 -4.38
CA ASP A 235 18.15 10.19 -3.75
C ASP A 235 17.51 11.30 -4.60
N GLU A 236 16.64 12.10 -3.99
CA GLU A 236 15.87 13.13 -4.69
C GLU A 236 16.74 14.32 -5.14
N TYR A 237 17.96 14.48 -4.62
CA TYR A 237 18.86 15.59 -4.96
C TYR A 237 19.74 15.28 -6.16
N ASP A 238 20.28 14.05 -6.26
CA ASP A 238 21.19 13.67 -7.35
C ASP A 238 20.62 12.61 -8.31
N TYR A 239 19.40 12.12 -8.04
CA TYR A 239 18.70 11.09 -8.81
C TYR A 239 19.47 9.78 -8.96
N ARG A 240 20.36 9.47 -8.01
CA ARG A 240 21.11 8.20 -7.98
C ARG A 240 20.51 7.23 -6.98
N TRP A 241 20.75 5.94 -7.26
CA TRP A 241 20.31 4.86 -6.40
C TRP A 241 21.33 4.55 -5.32
N TYR A 242 20.89 4.60 -4.08
CA TYR A 242 21.69 4.28 -2.89
C TYR A 242 21.09 3.10 -2.14
N ASP A 243 21.96 2.29 -1.56
CA ASP A 243 21.56 1.22 -0.66
C ASP A 243 20.71 1.79 0.49
N VAL A 244 19.66 1.05 0.86
CA VAL A 244 18.85 1.40 2.02
C VAL A 244 19.72 1.43 3.27
N GLU A 245 19.47 2.40 4.15
CA GLU A 245 20.16 2.54 5.43
C GLU A 245 19.16 2.55 6.60
N GLY A 246 19.67 2.62 7.83
CA GLY A 246 18.84 2.73 9.03
C GLY A 246 17.84 1.58 9.19
N ASP A 247 16.57 1.91 9.40
CA ASP A 247 15.51 0.96 9.75
C ASP A 247 15.18 0.00 8.61
N LEU A 248 15.21 0.50 7.37
CA LEU A 248 15.03 -0.31 6.17
C LEU A 248 16.07 -1.41 6.08
N LYS A 249 17.37 -1.05 6.20
CA LYS A 249 18.49 -2.00 6.20
C LYS A 249 18.34 -3.03 7.32
N ARG A 250 18.09 -2.57 8.56
CA ARG A 250 17.90 -3.46 9.71
C ARG A 250 16.77 -4.46 9.49
N ARG A 251 15.64 -4.01 8.92
CA ARG A 251 14.49 -4.88 8.65
C ARG A 251 14.78 -5.88 7.53
N VAL A 252 15.41 -5.46 6.44
CA VAL A 252 15.81 -6.36 5.34
C VAL A 252 16.74 -7.46 5.85
N LEU A 253 17.79 -7.11 6.60
CA LEU A 253 18.72 -8.09 7.17
C LEU A 253 18.03 -9.03 8.16
N SER A 254 17.13 -8.50 9.01
CA SER A 254 16.38 -9.33 9.96
C SER A 254 15.43 -10.31 9.29
N LEU A 255 14.73 -9.92 8.23
CA LEU A 255 13.76 -10.79 7.54
C LEU A 255 14.49 -11.85 6.71
N SER A 256 15.50 -11.43 5.94
CA SER A 256 16.33 -12.35 5.13
C SER A 256 17.18 -13.29 5.99
N GLY A 257 17.70 -12.82 7.13
CA GLY A 257 18.75 -13.49 7.89
C GLY A 257 20.15 -13.26 7.31
N ALA A 258 20.29 -12.28 6.40
CA ALA A 258 21.53 -11.94 5.73
C ALA A 258 22.51 -11.18 6.63
N ARG A 259 23.79 -11.22 6.27
CA ARG A 259 24.85 -10.46 6.96
C ARG A 259 24.98 -9.01 6.45
N ASP A 260 24.70 -8.81 5.17
CA ASP A 260 24.76 -7.53 4.47
C ASP A 260 23.72 -7.51 3.33
N LEU A 261 23.60 -6.38 2.62
CA LEU A 261 22.59 -6.21 1.58
C LEU A 261 22.87 -7.05 0.33
N ASP A 262 24.12 -7.36 0.03
CA ASP A 262 24.45 -8.23 -1.11
C ASP A 262 23.99 -9.66 -0.86
N ASP A 263 24.24 -10.18 0.34
CA ASP A 263 23.70 -11.46 0.80
C ASP A 263 22.16 -11.44 0.85
N ALA A 264 21.56 -10.32 1.30
CA ALA A 264 20.10 -10.16 1.32
C ALA A 264 19.48 -10.20 -0.08
N ARG A 265 20.13 -9.60 -1.09
CA ARG A 265 19.70 -9.67 -2.50
C ARG A 265 19.68 -11.10 -3.01
N GLN A 266 20.76 -11.85 -2.75
CA GLN A 266 20.83 -13.26 -3.14
C GLN A 266 19.75 -14.10 -2.46
N ILE A 267 19.50 -13.87 -1.16
CA ILE A 267 18.43 -14.55 -0.42
C ILE A 267 17.05 -14.18 -0.97
N PHE A 268 16.80 -12.89 -1.25
CA PHE A 268 15.54 -12.44 -1.82
C PHE A 268 15.26 -13.12 -3.17
N LEU A 269 16.28 -13.31 -4.01
CA LEU A 269 16.13 -13.97 -5.32
C LEU A 269 15.97 -15.50 -5.19
N SER A 270 16.69 -16.13 -4.26
CA SER A 270 16.80 -17.60 -4.21
C SER A 270 15.88 -18.30 -3.20
N ALA A 271 15.35 -17.60 -2.19
CA ALA A 271 14.59 -18.19 -1.08
C ALA A 271 13.13 -17.68 -1.05
N PRO A 272 12.17 -18.41 -1.64
CA PRO A 272 10.78 -17.94 -1.80
C PRO A 272 10.06 -17.61 -0.48
N ASP A 273 10.33 -18.37 0.59
CA ASP A 273 9.74 -18.11 1.91
C ASP A 273 10.23 -16.79 2.52
N LYS A 274 11.53 -16.50 2.35
CA LYS A 274 12.16 -15.25 2.83
C LYS A 274 11.69 -14.06 2.01
N ARG A 275 11.64 -14.22 0.69
CA ARG A 275 11.07 -13.24 -0.24
C ARG A 275 9.62 -12.91 0.14
N THR A 276 8.78 -13.92 0.37
CA THR A 276 7.40 -13.73 0.82
C THR A 276 7.33 -12.86 2.08
N ASP A 277 8.16 -13.11 3.09
CA ASP A 277 8.15 -12.32 4.32
C ASP A 277 8.64 -10.87 4.11
N ILE A 278 9.59 -10.65 3.19
CA ILE A 278 10.06 -9.32 2.77
C ILE A 278 8.98 -8.56 2.00
N LEU A 279 8.36 -9.18 0.99
CA LEU A 279 7.26 -8.60 0.22
C LEU A 279 6.09 -8.21 1.14
N LEU A 280 5.68 -9.09 2.04
CA LEU A 280 4.61 -8.80 2.99
C LEU A 280 5.00 -7.83 4.12
N SER A 281 6.26 -7.37 4.14
CA SER A 281 6.73 -6.27 5.00
C SER A 281 6.86 -4.95 4.23
N ASN A 282 6.64 -4.94 2.91
CA ASN A 282 6.52 -3.72 2.11
C ASN A 282 5.07 -3.23 2.12
N ALA A 283 4.82 -1.97 2.50
CA ALA A 283 3.47 -1.43 2.62
C ALA A 283 2.72 -1.43 1.28
N ASP A 284 3.41 -1.08 0.20
CA ASP A 284 2.85 -1.10 -1.16
C ASP A 284 2.49 -2.51 -1.64
N SER A 285 3.40 -3.47 -1.45
CA SER A 285 3.14 -4.86 -1.82
C SER A 285 1.96 -5.44 -1.07
N LEU A 286 1.87 -5.18 0.24
CA LEU A 286 0.75 -5.68 1.04
C LEU A 286 -0.57 -5.03 0.62
N SER A 287 -0.57 -3.73 0.37
CA SER A 287 -1.77 -2.99 -0.07
C SER A 287 -2.25 -3.45 -1.44
N LEU A 288 -1.33 -3.66 -2.40
CA LEU A 288 -1.64 -4.21 -3.71
C LEU A 288 -2.27 -5.59 -3.62
N LEU A 289 -1.66 -6.48 -2.83
CA LEU A 289 -2.16 -7.84 -2.64
C LEU A 289 -3.56 -7.84 -2.00
N ILE A 290 -3.79 -6.99 -0.99
CA ILE A 290 -5.10 -6.89 -0.33
C ILE A 290 -6.18 -6.44 -1.30
N THR A 291 -5.91 -5.40 -2.11
CA THR A 291 -6.90 -4.86 -3.03
C THR A 291 -7.21 -5.85 -4.14
N HIS A 292 -6.22 -6.58 -4.67
CA HIS A 292 -6.45 -7.64 -5.66
C HIS A 292 -7.22 -8.83 -5.10
N LEU A 293 -6.91 -9.27 -3.87
CA LEU A 293 -7.66 -10.35 -3.22
C LEU A 293 -9.09 -9.92 -2.89
N GLY A 294 -9.28 -8.67 -2.49
CA GLY A 294 -10.55 -8.12 -2.05
C GLY A 294 -11.43 -7.54 -3.14
N ARG A 295 -10.94 -7.42 -4.39
CA ARG A 295 -11.70 -6.71 -5.42
C ARG A 295 -13.01 -7.42 -5.79
N PRO A 296 -14.08 -6.64 -6.09
CA PRO A 296 -15.36 -7.16 -6.54
C PRO A 296 -15.22 -8.09 -7.76
N VAL A 297 -16.17 -9.02 -7.90
CA VAL A 297 -16.14 -10.07 -8.93
C VAL A 297 -16.17 -9.48 -10.34
N GLU A 298 -16.92 -8.39 -10.54
CA GLU A 298 -17.04 -7.64 -11.78
C GLU A 298 -15.73 -6.96 -12.25
N PHE A 299 -14.74 -6.85 -11.37
CA PHE A 299 -13.42 -6.29 -11.68
C PHE A 299 -12.31 -7.34 -11.63
N GLN A 300 -12.66 -8.63 -11.57
CA GLN A 300 -11.71 -9.71 -11.84
C GLN A 300 -11.49 -9.81 -13.35
N PRO A 301 -10.28 -10.16 -13.82
CA PRO A 301 -9.99 -10.26 -15.23
C PRO A 301 -10.91 -11.34 -15.78
N PHE A 302 -11.84 -10.94 -16.64
CA PHE A 302 -12.49 -11.87 -17.55
C PHE A 302 -11.41 -12.32 -18.53
N ASP A 303 -11.45 -13.61 -18.92
CA ASP A 303 -10.34 -14.26 -19.64
C ASP A 303 -9.83 -13.46 -20.83
#